data_AF-A0A524GH12-F1
#
_entry.id   AF-A0A524GH12-F1
#
_cell.length_a   1.000
_cell.length_b   1.000
_cell.length_c   1.000
_cell.angle_alpha   90.00
_cell.angle_beta   90.00
_cell.angle_gamma   90.00
#
_symmetry.space_group_name_H-M   'P 1'
#
loop_
_entity.id
_entity.type
_entity.pdbx_description
1 polymer ?
#
loop_
_entity_poly.entity_id
_entity_poly.type
_entity_poly.pdbx_seq_one_letter_code
_entity_poly.pdbx_strand_id
1 'polypeptide(L)'
;MKNSTIHIRKAILLPLAFALLFLLAFSISGAYWLQRHQFDQNVQQQLNSVQQLFNITLRNEADHLNTFIDFIMNDPKIYRSYLAKDRQLLYENTKFIFRNIENRHHITHFYFHNP
;
A
#
# COMPACT_ATOMS: atom_id res chain seq x y z
N MET A 1 -61.61 -45.04 -4.56
CA MET A 1 -61.64 -43.56 -4.59
C MET A 1 -60.45 -42.91 -3.84
N LYS A 2 -59.20 -43.39 -3.98
CA LYS A 2 -58.05 -42.84 -3.21
C LYS A 2 -56.99 -42.12 -4.07
N ASN A 3 -57.10 -42.16 -5.41
CA ASN A 3 -56.04 -41.70 -6.31
C ASN A 3 -56.16 -40.23 -6.75
N SER A 4 -57.34 -39.61 -6.63
CA SER A 4 -57.60 -38.23 -7.09
C SER A 4 -57.03 -37.16 -6.16
N THR A 5 -56.93 -37.42 -4.85
CA THR A 5 -56.38 -36.48 -3.87
C THR A 5 -54.86 -36.33 -3.97
N ILE A 6 -54.16 -37.39 -4.41
CA ILE A 6 -52.70 -37.40 -4.60
C ILE A 6 -52.29 -36.52 -5.78
N HIS A 7 -53.07 -36.54 -6.88
CA HIS A 7 -52.82 -35.69 -8.04
C HIS A 7 -53.00 -34.21 -7.74
N ILE A 8 -54.05 -33.84 -6.99
CA ILE A 8 -54.32 -32.44 -6.62
C ILE A 8 -53.24 -31.92 -5.65
N ARG A 9 -52.82 -32.73 -4.67
CA ARG A 9 -51.71 -32.35 -3.76
C ARG A 9 -50.42 -32.08 -4.53
N LYS A 10 -50.03 -32.96 -5.46
CA LYS A 10 -48.83 -32.76 -6.29
C LYS A 10 -48.96 -31.55 -7.23
N ALA A 11 -50.14 -31.31 -7.81
CA ALA A 11 -50.37 -30.16 -8.69
C ALA A 11 -50.18 -28.80 -8.01
N ILE A 12 -50.30 -28.74 -6.67
CA ILE A 12 -50.11 -27.51 -5.87
C ILE A 12 -48.75 -27.49 -5.16
N LEU A 13 -48.32 -28.60 -4.56
CA LEU A 13 -47.04 -28.69 -3.84
C LEU A 13 -45.83 -28.55 -4.77
N LEU A 14 -45.92 -29.06 -6.00
CA LEU A 14 -44.80 -29.01 -6.94
C LEU A 14 -44.49 -27.57 -7.40
N PRO A 15 -45.46 -26.77 -7.89
CA PRO A 15 -45.18 -25.37 -8.23
C PRO A 15 -44.78 -24.53 -7.00
N LEU A 16 -45.32 -24.83 -5.81
CA LEU A 16 -44.89 -24.16 -4.58
C LEU A 16 -43.43 -24.47 -4.23
N ALA A 17 -43.01 -25.72 -4.33
CA ALA A 17 -41.61 -26.12 -4.15
C ALA A 17 -40.70 -25.48 -5.19
N PHE A 18 -41.14 -25.42 -6.46
CA PHE A 18 -40.41 -24.71 -7.51
C PHE A 18 -40.28 -23.22 -7.24
N ALA A 19 -41.35 -22.55 -6.79
CA ALA A 19 -41.30 -21.14 -6.44
C ALA A 19 -40.33 -20.87 -5.28
N LEU A 20 -40.33 -21.73 -4.26
CA LEU A 20 -39.39 -21.65 -3.13
C LEU A 20 -37.94 -21.88 -3.58
N LEU A 21 -37.70 -22.89 -4.41
CA LEU A 21 -36.36 -23.16 -4.97
C LEU A 21 -35.90 -22.00 -5.87
N PHE A 22 -36.79 -21.45 -6.68
CA PHE A 22 -36.50 -20.31 -7.53
C PHE A 22 -36.14 -19.08 -6.70
N LEU A 23 -36.92 -18.79 -5.65
CA LEU A 23 -36.66 -17.67 -4.75
C LEU A 23 -35.32 -17.84 -4.01
N LEU A 24 -35.01 -19.05 -3.55
CA LEU A 24 -33.72 -19.36 -2.94
C LEU A 24 -32.56 -19.18 -3.94
N ALA A 25 -32.68 -19.75 -5.13
CA ALA A 25 -31.65 -19.64 -6.17
C ALA A 25 -31.40 -18.18 -6.58
N PHE A 26 -32.47 -17.39 -6.74
CA PHE A 26 -32.38 -15.98 -7.05
C PHE A 26 -31.71 -15.19 -5.92
N SER A 27 -32.11 -15.44 -4.68
CA SER A 27 -31.52 -14.79 -3.49
C SER A 27 -30.03 -15.10 -3.36
N ILE A 28 -29.64 -16.37 -3.47
CA ILE A 28 -28.23 -16.80 -3.39
C ILE A 28 -27.42 -16.18 -4.54
N SER A 29 -27.96 -16.18 -5.76
CA SER A 29 -27.27 -15.62 -6.93
C SER A 29 -27.08 -14.11 -6.80
N GLY A 30 -28.10 -13.38 -6.33
CA GLY A 30 -28.02 -11.95 -6.09
C GLY A 30 -27.00 -11.60 -5.01
N ALA A 31 -27.02 -12.34 -3.89
CA ALA A 31 -26.05 -12.17 -2.82
C ALA A 31 -24.62 -12.45 -3.30
N TYR A 32 -24.41 -13.52 -4.08
CA TYR A 32 -23.10 -13.86 -4.63
C TYR A 32 -22.59 -12.79 -5.60
N TRP A 33 -23.44 -12.27 -6.47
CA TRP A 33 -23.07 -11.21 -7.42
C TRP A 33 -22.70 -9.90 -6.71
N LEU A 34 -23.49 -9.51 -5.71
CA LEU A 34 -23.21 -8.33 -4.89
C LEU A 34 -21.90 -8.47 -4.11
N GLN A 35 -21.69 -9.63 -3.48
CA GLN A 35 -20.49 -9.91 -2.69
C GLN A 35 -19.25 -9.94 -3.59
N ARG A 36 -19.35 -10.48 -4.82
CA ARG A 36 -18.23 -10.51 -5.77
C ARG A 36 -17.84 -9.10 -6.22
N HIS A 37 -18.83 -8.27 -6.55
CA HIS A 37 -18.57 -6.88 -6.96
C HIS A 37 -17.92 -6.06 -5.83
N GLN A 38 -18.40 -6.22 -4.60
CA GLN A 38 -17.83 -5.54 -3.43
C GLN A 38 -16.41 -6.04 -3.11
N PHE A 39 -16.17 -7.35 -3.25
CA PHE A 39 -14.85 -7.93 -2.99
C PHE A 39 -13.79 -7.40 -3.97
N ASP A 40 -14.08 -7.41 -5.27
CA ASP A 40 -13.13 -6.95 -6.29
C ASP A 40 -12.82 -5.45 -6.13
N GLN A 41 -13.83 -4.63 -5.79
CA GLN A 41 -13.62 -3.19 -5.53
C GLN A 41 -12.80 -2.94 -4.25
N ASN A 42 -13.09 -3.63 -3.16
CA ASN A 42 -12.38 -3.44 -1.89
C ASN A 42 -10.91 -3.85 -2.00
N VAL A 43 -10.62 -4.97 -2.68
CA VAL A 43 -9.23 -5.41 -2.89
C VAL A 43 -8.46 -4.39 -3.73
N GLN A 44 -9.05 -3.90 -4.83
CA GLN A 44 -8.39 -2.88 -5.66
C GLN A 44 -8.18 -1.57 -4.91
N GLN A 45 -9.15 -1.13 -4.11
CA GLN A 45 -9.00 0.06 -3.27
C GLN A 45 -7.88 -0.11 -2.24
N GLN A 46 -7.80 -1.25 -1.55
CA GLN A 46 -6.73 -1.53 -0.60
C GLN A 46 -5.35 -1.53 -1.27
N LEU A 47 -5.22 -2.18 -2.43
CA LEU A 47 -3.96 -2.18 -3.19
C LEU A 47 -3.55 -0.76 -3.60
N ASN A 48 -4.49 0.05 -4.08
CA ASN A 48 -4.23 1.44 -4.43
C ASN A 48 -3.82 2.28 -3.22
N SER A 49 -4.48 2.10 -2.07
CA SER A 49 -4.11 2.79 -0.84
C SER A 49 -2.72 2.39 -0.34
N VAL A 50 -2.36 1.12 -0.41
CA VAL A 50 -1.01 0.63 -0.07
C VAL A 50 0.03 1.24 -1.01
N GLN A 51 -0.23 1.25 -2.32
CA GLN A 51 0.67 1.85 -3.30
C GLN A 51 0.84 3.36 -3.08
N GLN A 52 -0.25 4.07 -2.78
CA GLN A 52 -0.21 5.49 -2.46
C GLN A 52 0.60 5.76 -1.19
N LEU A 53 0.36 5.02 -0.12
CA LEU A 53 1.11 5.16 1.14
C LEU A 53 2.60 4.89 0.93
N PHE A 54 2.93 3.83 0.18
CA PHE A 54 4.32 3.50 -0.15
C PHE A 54 5.00 4.63 -0.93
N ASN A 55 4.34 5.19 -1.95
CA ASN A 55 4.87 6.30 -2.73
C ASN A 55 5.04 7.57 -1.89
N ILE A 56 4.12 7.85 -0.96
CA ILE A 56 4.22 8.98 -0.04
C ILE A 56 5.42 8.79 0.90
N THR A 57 5.58 7.60 1.49
CA THR A 57 6.72 7.29 2.35
C THR A 57 8.04 7.46 1.60
N LEU A 58 8.16 6.92 0.39
CA LEU A 58 9.36 7.08 -0.45
C LEU A 58 9.66 8.54 -0.75
N ARG A 59 8.64 9.34 -1.09
CA ARG A 59 8.83 10.78 -1.36
C ARG A 59 9.28 11.52 -0.10
N ASN A 60 8.65 11.26 1.04
CA ASN A 60 9.01 11.90 2.30
C ASN A 60 10.46 11.54 2.70
N GLU A 61 10.86 10.28 2.55
CA GLU A 61 12.25 9.86 2.79
C GLU A 61 13.21 10.59 1.85
N ALA A 62 12.91 10.68 0.55
CA ALA A 62 13.72 11.42 -0.41
C ALA A 62 13.83 12.92 -0.09
N ASP A 63 12.73 13.56 0.32
CA ASP A 63 12.69 14.98 0.68
C ASP A 63 13.52 15.27 1.94
N HIS A 64 13.50 14.36 2.92
CA HIS A 64 14.39 14.42 4.08
C HIS A 64 15.86 14.34 3.67
N LEU A 65 16.21 13.38 2.80
CA LEU A 65 17.58 13.26 2.28
C LEU A 65 18.03 14.53 1.56
N ASN A 66 17.19 15.09 0.69
CA ASN A 66 17.48 16.33 -0.04
C ASN A 66 17.78 17.49 0.91
N THR A 67 16.99 17.62 2.00
CA THR A 67 17.21 18.66 3.01
C THR A 67 18.58 18.54 3.68
N PHE A 68 19.04 17.32 3.97
CA PHE A 68 20.39 17.11 4.53
C PHE A 68 21.49 17.44 3.52
N ILE A 69 21.31 17.05 2.27
CA ILE A 69 22.26 17.39 1.20
C ILE A 69 22.37 18.91 1.04
N ASP A 70 21.24 19.62 1.03
CA ASP A 70 21.22 21.09 0.96
C ASP A 70 21.97 21.73 2.14
N PHE A 71 21.79 21.20 3.35
CA PHE A 71 22.53 21.68 4.52
C PHE A 71 24.05 21.48 4.37
N ILE A 72 24.47 20.29 3.91
CA ILE A 72 25.88 19.94 3.72
C ILE A 72 26.52 20.81 2.63
N MET A 73 25.82 21.05 1.52
CA MET A 73 26.31 21.85 0.40
C MET A 73 26.48 23.33 0.76
N ASN A 74 25.65 23.85 1.67
CA ASN A 74 25.68 25.24 2.08
C ASN A 74 26.61 25.53 3.27
N ASP A 75 27.16 24.51 3.94
CA ASP A 75 28.13 24.71 5.03
C ASP A 75 29.51 25.10 4.46
N PRO A 76 29.99 26.33 4.72
CA PRO A 76 31.28 26.79 4.19
C PRO A 76 32.46 25.96 4.67
N LYS A 77 32.40 25.32 5.85
CA LYS A 77 33.49 24.49 6.38
C LYS A 77 33.62 23.22 5.55
N ILE A 78 32.50 22.57 5.27
CA ILE A 78 32.45 21.36 4.44
C ILE A 78 32.91 21.70 3.02
N TYR A 79 32.31 22.72 2.41
CA TYR A 79 32.66 23.17 1.06
C TYR A 79 34.15 23.52 0.90
N ARG A 80 34.73 24.24 1.86
CA ARG A 80 36.15 24.59 1.83
C ARG A 80 37.05 23.37 2.00
N SER A 81 36.74 22.48 2.95
CA SER A 81 37.51 21.24 3.14
C SER A 81 37.43 20.31 1.92
N TYR A 82 36.28 20.28 1.25
CA TYR A 82 36.06 19.56 0.01
C TYR A 82 36.91 20.11 -1.14
N LEU A 83 36.83 21.42 -1.42
CA LEU A 83 37.64 22.06 -2.47
C LEU A 83 39.15 21.98 -2.20
N ALA A 84 39.56 22.10 -0.93
CA ALA A 84 40.96 21.97 -0.53
C ALA A 84 41.49 20.53 -0.67
N LYS A 85 40.62 19.56 -0.99
CA LYS A 85 40.92 18.11 -1.04
C LYS A 85 41.47 17.57 0.29
N ASP A 86 41.19 18.26 1.39
CA ASP A 86 41.61 17.86 2.73
C ASP A 86 40.60 16.84 3.28
N ARG A 87 40.88 15.57 3.01
CA ARG A 87 40.03 14.45 3.41
C ARG A 87 39.84 14.36 4.93
N GLN A 88 40.88 14.69 5.70
CA GLN A 88 40.83 14.61 7.16
C GLN A 88 39.92 15.70 7.71
N LEU A 89 40.11 16.94 7.26
CA LEU A 89 39.27 18.06 7.68
C LEU A 89 37.82 17.87 7.22
N LEU A 90 37.61 17.34 6.02
CA LEU A 90 36.28 17.01 5.50
C LEU A 90 35.58 15.97 6.39
N TYR A 91 36.27 14.88 6.73
CA TYR A 91 35.75 13.86 7.63
C TYR A 91 35.41 14.42 9.02
N GLU A 92 36.30 15.23 9.58
CA GLU A 92 36.06 15.87 10.89
C GLU A 92 34.85 16.79 10.88
N ASN A 93 34.63 17.52 9.78
CA ASN A 93 33.47 18.40 9.60
C ASN A 93 32.17 17.62 9.38
N THR A 94 32.21 16.40 8.83
CA THR A 94 31.01 15.66 8.42
C THR A 94 30.66 14.49 9.34
N LYS A 95 31.58 14.00 10.19
CA LYS A 95 31.37 12.79 11.02
C LYS A 95 30.15 12.86 11.94
N PHE A 96 29.88 14.02 12.53
CA PHE A 96 28.74 14.21 13.43
C PHE A 96 27.43 14.26 12.65
N ILE A 97 27.46 14.89 11.48
CA ILE A 97 26.31 14.93 10.55
C ILE A 97 25.97 13.51 10.12
N PHE A 98 26.97 12.73 9.68
CA PHE A 98 26.77 11.32 9.30
C PHE A 98 26.18 10.50 10.44
N ARG A 99 26.74 10.56 11.66
CA ARG A 99 26.17 9.85 12.83
C ARG A 99 24.73 10.23 13.12
N ASN A 100 24.37 11.51 12.97
CA ASN A 100 22.98 11.93 13.20
C ASN A 100 22.04 11.35 12.15
N ILE A 101 22.48 11.30 10.89
CA ILE A 101 21.66 10.80 9.79
C ILE A 101 21.56 9.26 9.83
N GLU A 102 22.65 8.56 10.11
CA GLU A 102 22.69 7.11 10.31
C GLU A 102 21.66 6.67 11.38
N ASN A 103 21.68 7.33 12.55
CA ASN A 103 20.79 6.99 13.65
C ASN A 103 19.31 7.34 13.40
N ARG A 104 19.01 8.32 12.55
CA ARG A 104 17.64 8.83 12.35
C ARG A 104 16.98 8.33 11.07
N HIS A 105 17.76 8.03 10.05
CA HIS A 105 17.27 7.79 8.68
C HIS A 105 17.81 6.50 8.07
N HIS A 106 18.49 5.64 8.83
CA HIS A 106 19.05 4.37 8.37
C HIS A 106 19.96 4.50 7.15
N ILE A 107 20.56 5.67 6.93
CA ILE A 107 21.57 5.82 5.90
C ILE A 107 22.81 5.04 6.33
N THR A 108 23.16 4.05 5.54
CA THR A 108 24.32 3.19 5.79
C THR A 108 25.61 3.79 5.24
N HIS A 109 25.52 4.67 4.24
CA HIS A 109 26.68 5.16 3.51
C HIS A 109 26.52 6.61 3.06
N PHE A 110 27.56 7.41 3.28
CA PHE A 110 27.67 8.79 2.81
C PHE A 110 29.08 9.02 2.26
N TYR A 111 29.18 9.30 0.96
CA TYR A 111 30.46 9.41 0.26
C TYR A 111 30.59 10.73 -0.50
N PHE A 112 31.81 11.26 -0.48
CA PHE A 112 32.23 12.34 -1.36
C PHE A 112 32.96 11.71 -2.55
N HIS A 113 32.49 11.97 -3.78
CA HIS A 113 33.07 11.37 -4.98
C HIS A 113 34.30 12.14 -5.46
N ASN A 114 34.12 13.33 -6.04
CA ASN A 114 35.20 14.12 -6.64
C ASN A 114 35.02 15.61 -6.36
N PRO A 115 35.98 16.28 -5.69
CA PRO A 115 35.98 17.74 -5.55
C PRO A 115 36.21 18.48 -6.86
#